data_AF-A0A498HGI5-F1
#
_entry.id   AF-A0A498HGI5-F1
#
_cell.length_a   1.000
_cell.length_b   1.000
_cell.length_c   1.000
_cell.angle_alpha   90.00
_cell.angle_beta   90.00
_cell.angle_gamma   90.00
#
_symmetry.space_group_name_H-M   'P 1'
#
loop_
_entity.id
_entity.type
_entity.pdbx_description
1 polymer ?
#
loop_
_entity_poly.entity_id
_entity_poly.type
_entity_poly.pdbx_seq_one_letter_code
_entity_poly.pdbx_strand_id
1 'polypeptide(L)'
;MAVAGGLQLSAPSHGGQGHVLLSSTKSTIFAGAPLSFSFSTSGKESFSRKNLVVFARKLSGLEEAMRIKRERESRQLAPKVGRRPPLRRGRVSPQLPVPDHIPRPPYVGSSLLPEIACERQFPGSEGIDDMRAACELAARVLESAGKLVKPSITTNEIDKAVHQMIIDAGAYPSPLGYGGFPKSVCTSVNECMCHGIPDSRQLQSGDIINIDVTVYLNGYHGDTSKTFLCGDVSERIQRLVKVTEECLEKGIAVCKDGASFKKIGKRISEHAEKYGYGVVERFVGHGVGTVFHSEPLILHHRNDQSGSMIEGQTFTIEPILTMGSIECKTWPDNWTTLAADGSPAAQAISSLHFSNSIRSPPSSSRAQRLLGFNLSHSFPTLKSSSTNQVLSASSNFTTSAFFCKNKKEPADSDSPRPTKVQELHVYEINERDRGSPAYLRLSQKQVNTLGDLVPFSNKIYSGDLEKRLGITAGLCVLIQNFPEKKGDRYEAIYSFYFGDYGHISVQGAYLTYEDTYLAVTGGSGIFEGVYGQVKLKQIVFPFKLFYTFYLKGIKDLPVELTGKPVAPTPSVEPSAAAKATEPSATVKNFTN
;
A
#
# COMPACT_ATOMS: atom_id res chain seq x y z
N MET A 1 55.62 34.65 -2.89
CA MET A 1 55.81 33.39 -3.64
C MET A 1 54.60 33.25 -4.56
N ALA A 2 54.56 33.79 -5.79
CA ALA A 2 55.21 33.30 -7.02
C ALA A 2 55.03 31.77 -7.15
N VAL A 3 54.35 31.19 -8.15
CA VAL A 3 54.46 31.31 -9.62
C VAL A 3 53.12 30.82 -10.25
N ALA A 4 52.41 31.61 -11.07
CA ALA A 4 52.32 31.60 -12.57
C ALA A 4 52.03 30.21 -13.22
N GLY A 5 51.20 30.05 -14.26
CA GLY A 5 50.68 31.05 -15.20
C GLY A 5 49.48 30.55 -16.04
N GLY A 6 48.86 31.50 -16.74
CA GLY A 6 47.77 31.27 -17.68
C GLY A 6 48.22 31.08 -19.12
N LEU A 7 47.24 30.88 -20.01
CA LEU A 7 47.35 31.19 -21.43
C LEU A 7 45.94 31.35 -22.03
N GLN A 8 45.73 32.52 -22.63
CA GLN A 8 44.54 33.00 -23.31
C GLN A 8 45.06 33.62 -24.62
N LEU A 9 44.54 33.19 -25.77
CA LEU A 9 44.69 33.81 -27.09
C LEU A 9 43.63 33.14 -27.99
N SER A 10 42.93 33.74 -28.95
CA SER A 10 42.58 35.11 -29.35
C SER A 10 41.75 34.94 -30.63
N ALA A 11 40.69 35.73 -30.84
CA ALA A 11 40.04 35.87 -32.13
C ALA A 11 40.97 36.57 -33.16
N PRO A 12 40.64 36.55 -34.46
CA PRO A 12 40.05 37.76 -35.01
C PRO A 12 38.94 37.56 -36.07
N SER A 13 38.29 38.70 -36.32
CA SER A 13 37.13 39.04 -37.14
C SER A 13 37.39 39.21 -38.65
N HIS A 14 36.34 39.00 -39.46
CA HIS A 14 35.82 39.82 -40.58
C HIS A 14 34.80 38.94 -41.34
N GLY A 15 33.60 39.34 -41.75
CA GLY A 15 33.05 40.63 -42.15
C GLY A 15 32.53 40.47 -43.59
N GLY A 16 31.22 40.53 -43.83
CA GLY A 16 30.66 40.48 -45.19
C GLY A 16 29.15 40.27 -45.25
N GLN A 17 28.41 41.36 -45.46
CA GLN A 17 26.97 41.43 -45.71
C GLN A 17 26.58 40.86 -47.09
N GLY A 18 25.34 40.40 -47.23
CA GLY A 18 24.73 40.06 -48.52
C GLY A 18 23.26 39.67 -48.37
N HIS A 19 22.38 40.57 -48.80
CA HIS A 19 20.93 40.57 -48.64
C HIS A 19 20.23 39.80 -49.80
N VAL A 20 18.93 39.50 -49.61
CA VAL A 20 17.84 39.46 -50.65
C VAL A 20 17.30 38.10 -51.18
N LEU A 21 16.07 37.83 -50.73
CA LEU A 21 14.82 37.38 -51.40
C LEU A 21 14.65 36.01 -52.11
N LEU A 22 13.57 35.33 -51.64
CA LEU A 22 12.45 34.67 -52.34
C LEU A 22 12.72 33.76 -53.57
N SER A 23 12.28 32.49 -53.48
CA SER A 23 11.23 31.95 -54.36
C SER A 23 10.83 30.51 -54.02
N SER A 24 9.51 30.31 -53.98
CA SER A 24 8.72 29.09 -54.15
C SER A 24 9.25 28.09 -55.20
N THR A 25 9.09 26.78 -54.97
CA THR A 25 8.17 25.91 -55.76
C THR A 25 8.18 24.44 -55.31
N LYS A 26 7.04 23.78 -55.58
CA LYS A 26 6.62 22.41 -55.28
C LYS A 26 7.30 21.34 -56.16
N SER A 27 7.38 20.10 -55.68
CA SER A 27 7.19 18.88 -56.50
C SER A 27 7.05 17.63 -55.61
N THR A 28 5.87 17.02 -55.48
CA THR A 28 5.26 15.92 -56.28
C THR A 28 5.89 14.53 -56.10
N ILE A 29 4.99 13.59 -55.80
CA ILE A 29 5.14 12.16 -55.53
C ILE A 29 5.42 11.38 -56.83
N PHE A 30 6.27 10.36 -56.78
CA PHE A 30 6.29 9.28 -57.77
C PHE A 30 6.42 7.90 -57.10
N ALA A 31 5.56 6.98 -57.54
CA ALA A 31 5.56 5.57 -57.23
C ALA A 31 6.38 4.79 -58.27
N GLY A 32 7.03 3.69 -57.85
CA GLY A 32 7.70 2.74 -58.74
C GLY A 32 7.81 1.36 -58.08
N ALA A 33 7.33 0.33 -58.78
CA ALA A 33 7.40 -1.09 -58.44
C ALA A 33 8.52 -1.79 -59.26
N PRO A 34 8.84 -3.08 -59.06
CA PRO A 34 10.19 -3.54 -58.71
C PRO A 34 10.99 -4.12 -59.89
N LEU A 35 12.32 -4.08 -59.78
CA LEU A 35 13.25 -4.77 -60.69
C LEU A 35 13.74 -6.08 -60.06
N SER A 36 13.64 -7.15 -60.85
CA SER A 36 14.22 -8.48 -60.62
C SER A 36 15.68 -8.51 -61.08
N PHE A 37 16.53 -9.25 -60.38
CA PHE A 37 17.86 -9.60 -60.88
C PHE A 37 18.15 -11.09 -60.71
N SER A 38 18.65 -11.67 -61.79
CA SER A 38 19.07 -13.06 -61.98
C SER A 38 20.49 -13.28 -61.44
N PHE A 39 20.73 -14.47 -60.88
CA PHE A 39 22.00 -14.93 -60.32
C PHE A 39 23.03 -15.31 -61.41
N SER A 40 24.30 -15.03 -61.14
CA SER A 40 25.42 -15.88 -61.57
C SER A 40 26.44 -16.02 -60.43
N THR A 41 26.97 -17.23 -60.30
CA THR A 41 27.70 -17.76 -59.15
C THR A 41 29.19 -17.91 -59.44
N SER A 42 30.07 -17.50 -58.51
CA SER A 42 31.28 -18.26 -58.13
C SER A 42 31.94 -17.67 -56.88
N GLY A 43 32.48 -18.53 -56.01
CA GLY A 43 33.38 -18.14 -54.91
C GLY A 43 32.84 -18.43 -53.51
N LYS A 44 33.30 -19.54 -52.91
CA LYS A 44 32.99 -20.00 -51.55
C LYS A 44 33.75 -19.19 -50.50
N GLU A 45 33.04 -18.51 -49.61
CA GLU A 45 33.48 -18.28 -48.23
C GLU A 45 32.30 -18.39 -47.27
N SER A 46 32.49 -19.21 -46.23
CA SER A 46 31.52 -19.53 -45.19
C SER A 46 31.47 -18.40 -44.16
N PHE A 47 30.55 -17.46 -44.34
CA PHE A 47 30.13 -16.54 -43.28
C PHE A 47 28.65 -16.77 -42.95
N SER A 48 28.42 -17.16 -41.71
CA SER A 48 27.11 -17.36 -41.10
C SER A 48 26.24 -16.10 -41.27
N ARG A 49 25.12 -16.25 -41.99
CA ARG A 49 24.09 -15.23 -42.16
C ARG A 49 23.54 -14.84 -40.80
N LYS A 50 23.94 -13.67 -40.29
CA LYS A 50 23.14 -12.97 -39.27
C LYS A 50 21.86 -12.50 -39.97
N ASN A 51 20.77 -13.25 -39.77
CA ASN A 51 19.43 -12.80 -40.12
C ASN A 51 19.20 -11.47 -39.41
N LEU A 52 19.15 -10.38 -40.18
CA LEU A 52 18.62 -9.11 -39.70
C LEU A 52 17.11 -9.28 -39.58
N VAL A 53 16.66 -9.82 -38.45
CA VAL A 53 15.24 -9.87 -38.11
C VAL A 53 14.86 -8.44 -37.73
N VAL A 54 14.32 -7.69 -38.69
CA VAL A 54 13.58 -6.47 -38.38
C VAL A 54 12.33 -6.91 -37.64
N PHE A 55 12.34 -6.82 -36.31
CA PHE A 55 11.11 -6.87 -35.52
C PHE A 55 10.31 -5.61 -35.86
N ALA A 56 9.46 -5.70 -36.88
CA ALA A 56 8.33 -4.78 -36.97
C ALA A 56 7.41 -5.12 -35.80
N ARG A 57 7.51 -4.35 -34.70
CA ARG A 57 6.47 -4.35 -33.65
C ARG A 57 5.16 -4.07 -34.37
N LYS A 58 4.31 -5.07 -34.48
CA LYS A 58 2.93 -4.91 -34.96
C LYS A 58 2.18 -4.19 -33.85
N LEU A 59 2.34 -2.86 -33.76
CA LEU A 59 1.43 -2.02 -33.00
C LEU A 59 0.04 -2.40 -33.49
N SER A 60 -0.80 -2.89 -32.57
CA SER A 60 -2.16 -3.23 -32.94
C SER A 60 -2.80 -1.98 -33.55
N GLY A 61 -3.57 -2.12 -34.64
CA GLY A 61 -4.18 -0.96 -35.30
C GLY A 61 -5.02 -0.10 -34.34
N LEU A 62 -5.47 -0.69 -33.23
CA LEU A 62 -6.14 -0.01 -32.12
C LEU A 62 -5.21 0.90 -31.33
N GLU A 63 -3.99 0.47 -31.02
CA GLU A 63 -3.01 1.24 -30.27
C GLU A 63 -2.47 2.43 -31.07
N GLU A 64 -2.21 2.22 -32.37
CA GLU A 64 -1.86 3.29 -33.30
C GLU A 64 -3.04 4.26 -33.48
N ALA A 65 -4.26 3.76 -33.65
CA ALA A 65 -5.45 4.60 -33.73
C ALA A 65 -5.70 5.38 -32.44
N MET A 66 -5.44 4.78 -31.26
CA MET A 66 -5.52 5.47 -29.98
C MET A 66 -4.37 6.45 -29.77
N ARG A 67 -3.16 6.20 -30.28
CA ARG A 67 -2.07 7.20 -30.30
C ARG A 67 -2.45 8.39 -31.17
N ILE A 68 -2.95 8.15 -32.37
CA ILE A 68 -3.42 9.19 -33.29
C ILE A 68 -4.60 9.97 -32.70
N LYS A 69 -5.54 9.27 -32.04
CA LYS A 69 -6.65 9.89 -31.32
C LYS A 69 -6.15 10.76 -30.16
N ARG A 70 -5.23 10.26 -29.33
CA ARG A 70 -4.56 11.02 -28.25
C ARG A 70 -3.90 12.29 -28.79
N GLU A 71 -3.12 12.17 -29.87
CA GLU A 71 -2.46 13.31 -30.51
C GLU A 71 -3.47 14.33 -31.04
N ARG A 72 -4.59 13.89 -31.63
CA ARG A 72 -5.65 14.77 -32.16
C ARG A 72 -6.46 15.43 -31.04
N GLU A 73 -6.87 14.70 -30.02
CA GLU A 73 -7.62 15.23 -28.87
C GLU A 73 -6.77 16.19 -28.04
N SER A 74 -5.48 15.88 -27.85
CA SER A 74 -4.51 16.80 -27.25
C SER A 74 -4.36 18.11 -28.04
N ARG A 75 -4.50 18.06 -29.37
CA ARG A 75 -4.47 19.25 -30.25
C ARG A 75 -5.82 19.98 -30.32
N GLN A 76 -6.95 19.30 -30.16
CA GLN A 76 -8.31 19.87 -30.32
C GLN A 76 -8.91 20.43 -29.01
N LEU A 77 -8.53 19.89 -27.85
CA LEU A 77 -9.02 20.31 -26.52
C LEU A 77 -8.04 21.24 -25.80
N ALA A 78 -7.23 22.01 -26.52
CA ALA A 78 -6.40 23.03 -25.89
C ALA A 78 -7.17 24.37 -25.82
N PRO A 79 -7.81 24.73 -24.69
CA PRO A 79 -7.78 26.13 -24.32
C PRO A 79 -6.30 26.55 -24.23
N LYS A 80 -6.04 27.85 -24.33
CA LYS A 80 -4.72 28.45 -24.04
C LYS A 80 -4.31 28.28 -22.56
N VAL A 81 -4.39 27.07 -22.00
CA VAL A 81 -3.73 26.71 -20.75
C VAL A 81 -2.26 26.62 -21.09
N GLY A 82 -1.48 27.61 -20.65
CA GLY A 82 -0.04 27.65 -20.89
C GLY A 82 0.57 26.30 -20.51
N ARG A 83 1.32 25.68 -21.43
CA ARG A 83 2.12 24.48 -21.09
C ARG A 83 2.97 24.84 -19.87
N ARG A 84 2.87 24.03 -18.80
CA ARG A 84 3.73 24.21 -17.64
C ARG A 84 5.19 24.19 -18.10
N PRO A 85 6.07 25.00 -17.50
CA PRO A 85 7.49 24.88 -17.76
C PRO A 85 7.93 23.44 -17.47
N PRO A 86 8.76 22.82 -18.33
CA PRO A 86 9.28 21.49 -18.08
C PRO A 86 9.97 21.40 -16.72
N LEU A 87 9.87 20.24 -16.08
CA LEU A 87 10.52 19.94 -14.82
C LEU A 87 12.03 20.19 -14.93
N ARG A 88 12.59 20.82 -13.90
CA ARG A 88 14.02 21.07 -13.76
C ARG A 88 14.51 20.48 -12.46
N ARG A 89 15.72 19.93 -12.50
CA ARG A 89 16.42 19.43 -11.31
C ARG A 89 16.73 20.58 -10.36
N GLY A 90 16.34 20.44 -9.11
CA GLY A 90 16.72 21.29 -7.99
C GLY A 90 18.05 20.88 -7.37
N ARG A 91 18.43 21.53 -6.26
CA ARG A 91 19.61 21.17 -5.49
C ARG A 91 19.30 19.96 -4.61
N VAL A 92 20.04 18.87 -4.77
CA VAL A 92 19.96 17.69 -3.91
C VAL A 92 20.80 17.93 -2.66
N SER A 93 20.21 17.79 -1.47
CA SER A 93 20.95 17.92 -0.21
C SER A 93 21.76 16.64 0.10
N PRO A 94 22.77 16.66 0.99
CA PRO A 94 23.50 15.47 1.39
C PRO A 94 22.61 14.33 1.89
N GLN A 95 23.16 13.12 1.87
CA GLN A 95 22.49 11.92 2.39
C GLN A 95 22.22 12.08 3.89
N LEU A 96 21.04 11.64 4.35
CA LEU A 96 20.68 11.65 5.76
C LEU A 96 21.29 10.43 6.49
N PRO A 97 21.78 10.61 7.74
CA PRO A 97 22.40 9.52 8.50
C PRO A 97 21.35 8.56 9.05
N VAL A 98 21.67 7.27 9.05
CA VAL A 98 20.87 6.23 9.72
C VAL A 98 21.61 5.77 10.98
N PRO A 99 20.97 5.77 12.17
CA PRO A 99 21.58 5.25 13.40
C PRO A 99 22.08 3.80 13.26
N ASP A 100 23.23 3.50 13.87
CA ASP A 100 23.90 2.20 13.71
C ASP A 100 23.13 1.00 14.28
N HIS A 101 22.20 1.24 15.20
CA HIS A 101 21.37 0.18 15.79
C HIS A 101 20.23 -0.28 14.86
N ILE A 102 19.94 0.45 13.79
CA ILE A 102 18.91 0.08 12.81
C ILE A 102 19.48 -0.97 11.86
N PRO A 103 18.86 -2.15 11.74
CA PRO A 103 19.30 -3.18 10.79
C PRO A 103 19.32 -2.65 9.36
N ARG A 104 20.42 -2.90 8.65
CA ARG A 104 20.63 -2.44 7.28
C ARG A 104 20.46 -3.60 6.29
N PRO A 105 19.81 -3.39 5.14
CA PRO A 105 19.74 -4.41 4.10
C PRO A 105 21.13 -4.64 3.46
N PRO A 106 21.35 -5.81 2.82
CA PRO A 106 22.69 -6.28 2.43
C PRO A 106 23.37 -5.45 1.33
N TYR A 107 22.63 -4.62 0.58
CA TYR A 107 23.19 -3.76 -0.46
C TYR A 107 23.82 -2.47 0.10
N VAL A 108 23.58 -2.12 1.36
CA VAL A 108 24.10 -0.88 1.95
C VAL A 108 25.62 -0.95 2.05
N GLY A 109 26.31 0.04 1.49
CA GLY A 109 27.77 0.10 1.42
C GLY A 109 28.33 -0.22 0.02
N SER A 110 27.50 -0.72 -0.90
CA SER A 110 27.83 -0.84 -2.32
C SER A 110 27.13 0.27 -3.12
N SER A 111 27.83 0.81 -4.12
CA SER A 111 27.22 1.70 -5.12
C SER A 111 26.72 0.95 -6.36
N LEU A 112 26.93 -0.37 -6.42
CA LEU A 112 26.45 -1.19 -7.53
C LEU A 112 24.96 -1.45 -7.36
N LEU A 113 24.21 -1.30 -8.44
CA LEU A 113 22.80 -1.65 -8.47
C LEU A 113 22.67 -3.18 -8.31
N PRO A 114 21.93 -3.67 -7.29
CA PRO A 114 21.69 -5.10 -7.15
C PRO A 114 21.00 -5.68 -8.38
N GLU A 115 21.42 -6.86 -8.82
CA GLU A 115 20.70 -7.62 -9.84
C GLU A 115 19.34 -8.08 -9.29
N ILE A 116 18.36 -8.21 -10.18
CA ILE A 116 17.04 -8.74 -9.81
C ILE A 116 17.22 -10.20 -9.41
N ALA A 117 16.87 -10.54 -8.18
CA ALA A 117 17.02 -11.92 -7.71
C ALA A 117 16.05 -12.84 -8.45
N CYS A 118 16.55 -13.96 -8.97
CA CYS A 118 15.73 -14.97 -9.66
C CYS A 118 14.76 -15.68 -8.71
N GLU A 119 15.01 -15.65 -7.40
CA GLU A 119 14.22 -16.33 -6.39
C GLU A 119 12.96 -15.54 -6.03
N ARG A 120 11.81 -16.20 -6.19
CA ARG A 120 10.51 -15.65 -5.79
C ARG A 120 10.39 -15.60 -4.27
N GLN A 121 9.80 -14.54 -3.76
CA GLN A 121 9.63 -14.34 -2.32
C GLN A 121 8.39 -15.08 -1.81
N PHE A 122 8.61 -16.06 -0.92
CA PHE A 122 7.58 -16.81 -0.20
C PHE A 122 7.85 -16.70 1.30
N PRO A 123 7.40 -15.62 1.96
CA PRO A 123 7.48 -15.54 3.41
C PRO A 123 6.73 -16.74 4.02
N GLY A 124 7.41 -17.49 4.88
CA GLY A 124 6.79 -18.55 5.69
C GLY A 124 5.82 -17.98 6.73
N SER A 125 5.30 -18.84 7.61
CA SER A 125 4.31 -18.44 8.62
C SER A 125 4.76 -17.35 9.59
N GLU A 126 6.04 -17.31 9.95
CA GLU A 126 6.59 -16.21 10.78
C GLU A 126 6.94 -14.99 9.92
N GLY A 127 7.59 -15.23 8.77
CA GLY A 127 8.00 -14.16 7.86
C GLY A 127 6.86 -13.34 7.26
N ILE A 128 5.63 -13.88 7.22
CA ILE A 128 4.48 -13.14 6.72
C ILE A 128 4.01 -12.07 7.71
N ASP A 129 4.21 -12.28 9.01
CA ASP A 129 3.87 -11.28 10.02
C ASP A 129 4.86 -10.11 9.96
N ASP A 130 6.16 -10.39 9.76
CA ASP A 130 7.18 -9.37 9.53
C ASP A 130 6.98 -8.62 8.22
N MET A 131 6.64 -9.33 7.13
CA MET A 131 6.27 -8.71 5.86
C MET A 131 5.05 -7.80 6.01
N ARG A 132 4.04 -8.23 6.77
CA ARG A 132 2.85 -7.42 7.06
C ARG A 132 3.22 -6.18 7.85
N ALA A 133 4.05 -6.31 8.89
CA ALA A 133 4.51 -5.18 9.70
C ALA A 133 5.30 -4.15 8.86
N ALA A 134 6.17 -4.61 7.95
CA ALA A 134 6.90 -3.74 7.04
C ALA A 134 5.94 -2.99 6.09
N CYS A 135 4.98 -3.69 5.48
CA CYS A 135 3.96 -3.08 4.60
C CYS A 135 3.06 -2.08 5.34
N GLU A 136 2.61 -2.42 6.55
CA GLU A 136 1.81 -1.52 7.40
C GLU A 136 2.60 -0.26 7.77
N LEU A 137 3.89 -0.38 8.09
CA LEU A 137 4.74 0.77 8.35
C LEU A 137 4.88 1.65 7.10
N ALA A 138 5.19 1.06 5.94
CA ALA A 138 5.30 1.80 4.68
C ALA A 138 4.01 2.56 4.36
N ALA A 139 2.84 1.93 4.55
CA ALA A 139 1.54 2.55 4.35
C ALA A 139 1.29 3.72 5.31
N ARG A 140 1.60 3.58 6.61
CA ARG A 140 1.48 4.68 7.60
C ARG A 140 2.39 5.86 7.28
N VAL A 141 3.62 5.58 6.84
CA VAL A 141 4.59 6.60 6.43
C VAL A 141 4.09 7.31 5.17
N LEU A 142 3.59 6.59 4.17
CA LEU A 142 3.01 7.15 2.95
C LEU A 142 1.79 8.05 3.25
N GLU A 143 0.87 7.61 4.11
CA GLU A 143 -0.28 8.40 4.52
C GLU A 143 0.15 9.72 5.19
N SER A 144 1.15 9.64 6.06
CA SER A 144 1.70 10.80 6.76
C SER A 144 2.45 11.75 5.82
N ALA A 145 3.23 11.21 4.88
CA ALA A 145 3.90 11.98 3.84
C ALA A 145 2.91 12.72 2.94
N GLY A 146 1.79 12.06 2.59
CA GLY A 146 0.71 12.67 1.82
C GLY A 146 0.12 13.92 2.47
N LYS A 147 0.07 13.99 3.81
CA LYS A 147 -0.42 15.17 4.56
C LYS A 147 0.52 16.38 4.44
N LEU A 148 1.77 16.18 4.02
CA LEU A 148 2.74 17.25 3.80
C LEU A 148 2.62 17.87 2.41
N VAL A 149 1.88 17.24 1.49
CA VAL A 149 1.73 17.70 0.10
C VAL A 149 0.88 18.96 0.05
N LYS A 150 1.54 20.10 -0.07
CA LYS A 150 0.93 21.42 -0.25
C LYS A 150 1.88 22.35 -1.01
N PRO A 151 1.38 23.44 -1.62
CA PRO A 151 2.23 24.39 -2.31
C PRO A 151 3.35 24.93 -1.42
N SER A 152 4.50 25.23 -2.04
CA SER A 152 5.73 25.74 -1.42
C SER A 152 6.55 24.74 -0.60
N ILE A 153 6.03 23.55 -0.29
CA ILE A 153 6.84 22.48 0.33
C ILE A 153 7.77 21.87 -0.71
N THR A 154 9.03 21.67 -0.35
CA THR A 154 10.00 21.00 -1.21
C THR A 154 9.89 19.48 -1.13
N THR A 155 10.25 18.79 -2.20
CA THR A 155 10.35 17.32 -2.17
C THR A 155 11.40 16.84 -1.17
N ASN A 156 12.48 17.61 -0.96
CA ASN A 156 13.47 17.32 0.07
C ASN A 156 12.96 17.51 1.51
N GLU A 157 11.97 18.36 1.77
CA GLU A 157 11.30 18.42 3.08
C GLU A 157 10.44 17.18 3.33
N ILE A 158 9.77 16.68 2.29
CA ILE A 158 9.03 15.41 2.35
C ILE A 158 9.99 14.24 2.64
N ASP A 159 11.13 14.16 1.95
CA ASP A 159 12.18 13.15 2.20
C ASP A 159 12.68 13.17 3.63
N LYS A 160 12.98 14.35 4.19
CA LYS A 160 13.40 14.48 5.60
C LYS A 160 12.36 13.96 6.57
N ALA A 161 11.09 14.28 6.36
CA ALA A 161 10.02 13.81 7.21
C ALA A 161 9.81 12.30 7.09
N VAL A 162 9.81 11.77 5.86
CA VAL A 162 9.72 10.32 5.58
C VAL A 162 10.89 9.58 6.23
N HIS A 163 12.11 10.07 6.03
CA HIS A 163 13.30 9.52 6.67
C HIS A 163 13.12 9.44 8.18
N GLN A 164 12.78 10.56 8.84
CA GLN A 164 12.62 10.59 10.29
C GLN A 164 11.54 9.63 10.78
N MET A 165 10.38 9.56 10.12
CA MET A 165 9.31 8.63 10.50
C MET A 165 9.75 7.16 10.39
N ILE A 166 10.57 6.83 9.40
CA ILE A 166 11.11 5.47 9.22
C ILE A 166 12.14 5.15 10.31
N ILE A 167 13.04 6.10 10.61
CA ILE A 167 14.04 5.96 11.68
C ILE A 167 13.38 5.82 13.06
N ASP A 168 12.39 6.65 13.36
CA ASP A 168 11.65 6.62 14.64
C ASP A 168 10.90 5.29 14.84
N ALA A 169 10.53 4.62 13.75
CA ALA A 169 9.92 3.29 13.76
C ALA A 169 10.95 2.14 13.82
N GLY A 170 12.25 2.45 13.93
CA GLY A 170 13.32 1.44 14.00
C GLY A 170 13.60 0.73 12.67
N ALA A 171 13.16 1.30 11.54
CA ALA A 171 13.30 0.72 10.21
C ALA A 171 14.34 1.47 9.37
N TYR A 172 14.80 0.82 8.30
CA TYR A 172 15.71 1.43 7.33
C TYR A 172 14.94 1.89 6.07
N PRO A 173 15.17 3.10 5.54
CA PRO A 173 14.55 3.52 4.28
C PRO A 173 15.21 2.82 3.10
N SER A 174 14.55 1.82 2.52
CA SER A 174 15.16 0.91 1.52
C SER A 174 15.81 1.61 0.31
N PRO A 175 15.24 2.70 -0.26
CA PRO A 175 15.88 3.39 -1.38
C PRO A 175 17.26 3.97 -1.02
N LEU A 176 17.52 4.27 0.24
CA LEU A 176 18.73 4.96 0.67
C LEU A 176 19.97 4.09 0.43
N GLY A 177 20.80 4.50 -0.53
CA GLY A 177 22.01 3.78 -0.94
C GLY A 177 21.78 2.64 -1.93
N TYR A 178 20.53 2.32 -2.28
CA TYR A 178 20.22 1.26 -3.24
C TYR A 178 20.75 1.64 -4.63
N GLY A 179 21.77 0.93 -5.14
CA GLY A 179 22.44 1.29 -6.39
C GLY A 179 23.03 2.71 -6.42
N GLY A 180 23.30 3.29 -5.24
CA GLY A 180 23.72 4.68 -5.10
C GLY A 180 22.61 5.72 -5.13
N PHE A 181 21.32 5.34 -4.98
CA PHE A 181 20.23 6.31 -4.83
C PHE A 181 20.42 7.15 -3.55
N PRO A 182 20.37 8.50 -3.62
CA PRO A 182 20.89 9.36 -2.54
C PRO A 182 19.87 9.73 -1.45
N LYS A 183 18.63 9.25 -1.55
CA LYS A 183 17.48 9.72 -0.74
C LYS A 183 16.68 8.55 -0.16
N SER A 184 15.78 8.85 0.76
CA SER A 184 15.05 7.86 1.56
C SER A 184 13.72 7.44 0.93
N VAL A 185 13.26 8.20 -0.07
CA VAL A 185 11.96 8.08 -0.73
C VAL A 185 12.09 8.59 -2.16
N CYS A 186 11.27 8.09 -3.09
CA CYS A 186 11.14 8.72 -4.40
C CYS A 186 9.99 9.74 -4.41
N THR A 187 10.17 10.88 -5.07
CA THR A 187 9.15 11.91 -5.25
C THR A 187 9.04 12.29 -6.72
N SER A 188 8.03 11.77 -7.42
CA SER A 188 7.87 11.93 -8.86
C SER A 188 6.75 12.92 -9.18
N VAL A 189 7.14 14.13 -9.60
CA VAL A 189 6.21 15.24 -9.86
C VAL A 189 5.84 15.34 -11.34
N ASN A 190 4.55 15.49 -11.64
CA ASN A 190 3.98 15.77 -12.97
C ASN A 190 4.44 14.79 -14.07
N GLU A 191 5.32 15.20 -14.99
CA GLU A 191 5.83 14.36 -16.07
C GLU A 191 6.88 13.33 -15.63
N CYS A 192 7.31 13.38 -14.36
CA CYS A 192 8.16 12.36 -13.76
C CYS A 192 7.35 11.08 -13.53
N MET A 193 7.71 10.02 -14.24
CA MET A 193 7.03 8.73 -14.19
C MET A 193 7.35 7.95 -12.91
N CYS A 194 8.63 7.89 -12.53
CA CYS A 194 9.10 7.22 -11.33
C CYS A 194 10.54 7.67 -10.97
N HIS A 195 11.00 7.25 -9.79
CA HIS A 195 12.37 7.42 -9.28
C HIS A 195 12.87 8.88 -9.24
N GLY A 196 11.96 9.85 -9.11
CA GLY A 196 12.34 11.25 -8.93
C GLY A 196 13.10 11.43 -7.62
N ILE A 197 14.32 11.99 -7.70
CA ILE A 197 15.15 12.25 -6.51
C ILE A 197 14.62 13.49 -5.78
N PRO A 198 14.28 13.40 -4.47
CA PRO A 198 13.96 14.56 -3.65
C PRO A 198 15.04 15.66 -3.68
N ASP A 199 14.62 16.90 -3.92
CA ASP A 199 15.50 18.05 -4.10
C ASP A 199 14.85 19.37 -3.62
N SER A 200 15.50 20.50 -3.88
CA SER A 200 15.03 21.82 -3.45
C SER A 200 13.81 22.36 -4.24
N ARG A 201 13.22 21.58 -5.15
CA ARG A 201 12.04 22.02 -5.91
C ARG A 201 10.84 22.12 -4.99
N GLN A 202 10.24 23.30 -4.95
CA GLN A 202 8.96 23.53 -4.28
C GLN A 202 7.79 23.05 -5.13
N LEU A 203 6.86 22.34 -4.51
CA LEU A 203 5.57 21.98 -5.09
C LEU A 203 4.76 23.24 -5.41
N GLN A 204 4.06 23.21 -6.53
CA GLN A 204 3.20 24.31 -6.98
C GLN A 204 1.73 23.88 -6.91
N SER A 205 0.83 24.85 -6.74
CA SER A 205 -0.61 24.56 -6.85
C SER A 205 -0.92 24.02 -8.25
N GLY A 206 -1.66 22.92 -8.28
CA GLY A 206 -1.97 22.14 -9.47
C GLY A 206 -0.98 21.02 -9.78
N ASP A 207 0.14 20.89 -9.08
CA ASP A 207 1.03 19.72 -9.24
C ASP A 207 0.35 18.42 -8.80
N ILE A 208 0.77 17.32 -9.40
CA ILE A 208 0.62 15.99 -8.82
C ILE A 208 1.98 15.43 -8.46
N ILE A 209 2.06 14.67 -7.37
CA ILE A 209 3.30 14.07 -6.88
C ILE A 209 3.04 12.64 -6.44
N ASN A 210 3.71 11.68 -7.08
CA ASN A 210 3.84 10.34 -6.52
C ASN A 210 4.91 10.33 -5.42
N ILE A 211 4.58 9.77 -4.27
CA ILE A 211 5.52 9.49 -3.18
C ILE A 211 5.61 7.97 -3.05
N ASP A 212 6.82 7.44 -3.21
CA ASP A 212 7.11 6.01 -3.22
C ASP A 212 7.94 5.60 -2.01
N VAL A 213 7.30 4.87 -1.10
CA VAL A 213 7.82 4.54 0.23
C VAL A 213 8.10 3.06 0.30
N THR A 214 9.38 2.74 0.49
CA THR A 214 9.81 1.40 0.83
C THR A 214 10.59 1.41 2.15
N VAL A 215 10.21 0.56 3.10
CA VAL A 215 10.91 0.39 4.38
C VAL A 215 11.49 -1.00 4.50
N TYR A 216 12.59 -1.15 5.25
CA TYR A 216 13.17 -2.43 5.65
C TYR A 216 13.04 -2.58 7.17
N LEU A 217 12.17 -3.49 7.59
CA LEU A 217 11.84 -3.74 8.99
C LEU A 217 11.84 -5.24 9.23
N ASN A 218 12.43 -5.69 10.34
CA ASN A 218 12.50 -7.10 10.72
C ASN A 218 13.04 -8.04 9.62
N GLY A 219 13.91 -7.55 8.74
CA GLY A 219 14.46 -8.35 7.65
C GLY A 219 13.63 -8.36 6.36
N TYR A 220 12.50 -7.62 6.31
CA TYR A 220 11.59 -7.58 5.17
C TYR A 220 11.41 -6.16 4.62
N HIS A 221 11.27 -6.07 3.30
CA HIS A 221 10.92 -4.85 2.58
C HIS A 221 9.40 -4.72 2.44
N GLY A 222 8.83 -3.60 2.87
CA GLY A 222 7.43 -3.24 2.60
C GLY A 222 7.37 -2.07 1.63
N ASP A 223 6.62 -2.21 0.53
CA ASP A 223 6.66 -1.27 -0.59
C ASP A 223 5.27 -0.78 -1.02
N THR A 224 5.08 0.53 -1.12
CA THR A 224 3.83 1.17 -1.54
C THR A 224 4.01 2.62 -1.95
N SER A 225 3.16 3.09 -2.87
CA SER A 225 3.17 4.47 -3.34
C SER A 225 1.80 4.95 -3.72
N LYS A 226 1.64 6.28 -3.70
CA LYS A 226 0.41 6.96 -4.11
C LYS A 226 0.73 8.30 -4.76
N THR A 227 -0.06 8.66 -5.77
CA THR A 227 -0.03 10.00 -6.35
C THR A 227 -0.98 10.94 -5.62
N PHE A 228 -0.44 12.02 -5.04
CA PHE A 228 -1.18 13.05 -4.31
C PHE A 228 -1.41 14.30 -5.15
N LEU A 229 -2.50 15.00 -4.83
CA LEU A 229 -2.88 16.27 -5.45
C LEU A 229 -2.32 17.44 -4.61
N CYS A 230 -1.64 18.39 -5.25
CA CYS A 230 -1.10 19.57 -4.57
C CYS A 230 -1.93 20.82 -4.92
N GLY A 231 -2.73 21.32 -3.96
CA GLY A 231 -3.59 22.49 -4.18
C GLY A 231 -4.66 22.25 -5.25
N ASP A 232 -4.88 23.25 -6.12
CA ASP A 232 -5.97 23.25 -7.10
C ASP A 232 -5.57 22.51 -8.39
N VAL A 233 -5.71 21.19 -8.39
CA VAL A 233 -5.44 20.35 -9.55
C VAL A 233 -6.63 20.31 -10.50
N SER A 234 -6.40 20.47 -11.81
CA SER A 234 -7.48 20.41 -12.80
C SER A 234 -8.15 19.03 -12.85
N GLU A 235 -9.46 18.96 -13.12
CA GLU A 235 -10.23 17.70 -13.19
C GLU A 235 -9.61 16.66 -14.13
N ARG A 236 -9.01 17.10 -15.25
CA ARG A 236 -8.35 16.23 -16.21
C ARG A 236 -7.17 15.46 -15.58
N ILE A 237 -6.40 16.13 -14.72
CA ILE A 237 -5.27 15.54 -14.00
C ILE A 237 -5.74 14.73 -12.80
N GLN A 238 -6.76 15.21 -12.07
CA GLN A 238 -7.38 14.41 -10.99
C GLN A 238 -7.91 13.06 -11.51
N ARG A 239 -8.48 13.06 -12.72
CA ARG A 239 -8.94 11.83 -13.39
C ARG A 239 -7.78 10.88 -13.71
N LEU A 240 -6.62 11.37 -14.13
CA LEU A 240 -5.44 10.53 -14.36
C LEU A 240 -5.05 9.78 -13.07
N VAL A 241 -4.98 10.50 -11.95
CA VAL A 241 -4.66 9.92 -10.63
C VAL A 241 -5.68 8.86 -10.25
N LYS A 242 -6.97 9.20 -10.29
CA LYS A 242 -8.06 8.27 -9.96
C LYS A 242 -8.04 7.00 -10.83
N VAL A 243 -7.88 7.15 -12.15
CA VAL A 243 -7.87 6.00 -13.07
C VAL A 243 -6.63 5.13 -12.85
N THR A 244 -5.51 5.71 -12.42
CA THR A 244 -4.31 4.94 -12.04
C THR A 244 -4.59 4.06 -10.82
N GLU A 245 -5.26 4.59 -9.79
CA GLU A 245 -5.70 3.83 -8.62
C GLU A 245 -6.70 2.73 -9.02
N GLU A 246 -7.70 3.05 -9.85
CA GLU A 246 -8.67 2.06 -10.37
C GLU A 246 -7.96 0.95 -11.20
N CYS A 247 -6.90 1.28 -11.94
CA CYS A 247 -6.08 0.31 -12.65
C CYS A 247 -5.35 -0.63 -11.68
N LEU A 248 -4.73 -0.09 -10.64
CA LEU A 248 -4.10 -0.88 -9.59
C LEU A 248 -5.10 -1.86 -8.97
N GLU A 249 -6.27 -1.38 -8.52
CA GLU A 249 -7.33 -2.20 -7.93
C GLU A 249 -7.79 -3.33 -8.88
N LYS A 250 -7.93 -3.04 -10.18
CA LYS A 250 -8.29 -4.05 -11.19
C LYS A 250 -7.20 -5.07 -11.44
N GLY A 251 -5.93 -4.67 -11.32
CA GLY A 251 -4.79 -5.59 -11.34
C GLY A 251 -4.80 -6.52 -10.13
N ILE A 252 -5.04 -5.98 -8.94
CA ILE A 252 -5.16 -6.74 -7.69
C ILE A 252 -6.33 -7.73 -7.78
N ALA A 253 -7.49 -7.30 -8.29
CA ALA A 253 -8.72 -8.11 -8.33
C ALA A 253 -8.63 -9.39 -9.18
N VAL A 254 -7.61 -9.53 -10.05
CA VAL A 254 -7.38 -10.77 -10.80
C VAL A 254 -6.38 -11.72 -10.14
N CYS A 255 -5.76 -11.30 -9.04
CA CYS A 255 -4.77 -12.08 -8.33
C CYS A 255 -5.44 -13.21 -7.55
N LYS A 256 -5.02 -14.44 -7.85
CA LYS A 256 -5.40 -15.66 -7.14
C LYS A 256 -4.46 -16.78 -7.54
N ASP A 257 -4.40 -17.83 -6.73
CA ASP A 257 -3.58 -19.01 -7.03
C ASP A 257 -3.90 -19.59 -8.42
N GLY A 258 -2.85 -19.93 -9.16
CA GLY A 258 -2.91 -20.42 -10.53
C GLY A 258 -3.32 -19.40 -11.60
N ALA A 259 -3.66 -18.15 -11.23
CA ALA A 259 -3.93 -17.11 -12.22
C ALA A 259 -2.64 -16.68 -12.94
N SER A 260 -2.73 -16.45 -14.25
CA SER A 260 -1.58 -16.00 -15.03
C SER A 260 -1.29 -14.51 -14.80
N PHE A 261 -0.01 -14.15 -14.64
CA PHE A 261 0.44 -12.77 -14.43
C PHE A 261 -0.02 -11.82 -15.54
N LYS A 262 -0.04 -12.26 -16.81
CA LYS A 262 -0.51 -11.43 -17.93
C LYS A 262 -1.95 -10.94 -17.81
N LYS A 263 -2.77 -11.55 -16.94
CA LYS A 263 -4.12 -11.05 -16.64
C LYS A 263 -4.08 -9.66 -15.99
N ILE A 264 -3.05 -9.36 -15.18
CA ILE A 264 -2.85 -8.06 -14.55
C ILE A 264 -2.71 -7.00 -15.64
N GLY A 265 -1.71 -7.15 -16.51
CA GLY A 265 -1.45 -6.18 -17.57
C GLY A 265 -2.61 -6.03 -18.57
N LYS A 266 -3.30 -7.13 -18.87
CA LYS A 266 -4.54 -7.11 -19.67
C LYS A 266 -5.63 -6.24 -19.03
N ARG A 267 -5.92 -6.42 -17.72
CA ARG A 267 -6.97 -5.66 -17.02
C ARG A 267 -6.64 -4.19 -16.86
N ILE A 268 -5.38 -3.89 -16.54
CA ILE A 268 -4.90 -2.51 -16.43
C ILE A 268 -5.05 -1.80 -17.78
N SER A 269 -4.59 -2.43 -18.87
CA SER A 269 -4.69 -1.87 -20.22
C SER A 269 -6.15 -1.65 -20.63
N GLU A 270 -7.02 -2.66 -20.47
CA GLU A 270 -8.46 -2.53 -20.79
C GLU A 270 -9.15 -1.36 -20.07
N HIS A 271 -8.67 -0.98 -18.89
CA HIS A 271 -9.22 0.15 -18.13
C HIS A 271 -8.60 1.48 -18.58
N ALA A 272 -7.28 1.57 -18.68
CA ALA A 272 -6.57 2.77 -19.12
C ALA A 272 -6.98 3.22 -20.53
N GLU A 273 -7.17 2.27 -21.44
CA GLU A 273 -7.57 2.50 -22.84
C GLU A 273 -8.92 3.24 -22.94
N LYS A 274 -9.88 3.00 -22.02
CA LYS A 274 -11.19 3.69 -22.00
C LYS A 274 -11.08 5.19 -21.79
N TYR A 275 -10.00 5.63 -21.15
CA TYR A 275 -9.72 7.03 -20.87
C TYR A 275 -8.65 7.61 -21.81
N GLY A 276 -8.15 6.81 -22.75
CA GLY A 276 -7.08 7.22 -23.67
C GLY A 276 -5.74 7.43 -22.98
N TYR A 277 -5.46 6.74 -21.88
CA TYR A 277 -4.15 6.79 -21.20
C TYR A 277 -3.21 5.70 -21.69
N GLY A 278 -1.92 6.01 -21.77
CA GLY A 278 -0.86 5.02 -22.04
C GLY A 278 -0.42 4.33 -20.76
N VAL A 279 -0.11 3.03 -20.84
CA VAL A 279 0.51 2.27 -19.75
C VAL A 279 2.01 2.16 -20.04
N VAL A 280 2.86 2.64 -19.14
CA VAL A 280 4.31 2.62 -19.35
C VAL A 280 4.84 1.19 -19.31
N GLU A 281 5.58 0.80 -20.35
CA GLU A 281 6.07 -0.59 -20.50
C GLU A 281 7.43 -0.84 -19.82
N ARG A 282 8.22 0.22 -19.63
CA ARG A 282 9.62 0.13 -19.18
C ARG A 282 9.77 -0.26 -17.70
N PHE A 283 8.75 0.02 -16.89
CA PHE A 283 8.75 -0.23 -15.44
C PHE A 283 7.70 -1.28 -15.10
N VAL A 284 8.05 -2.16 -14.18
CA VAL A 284 7.36 -3.43 -13.91
C VAL A 284 7.28 -3.63 -12.41
N GLY A 285 6.26 -4.36 -11.95
CA GLY A 285 6.25 -4.83 -10.56
C GLY A 285 7.25 -5.96 -10.38
N HIS A 286 7.52 -6.31 -9.14
CA HIS A 286 8.56 -7.25 -8.79
C HIS A 286 8.18 -8.06 -7.54
N GLY A 287 8.81 -9.21 -7.35
CA GLY A 287 8.83 -9.86 -6.06
C GLY A 287 9.47 -8.97 -5.01
N VAL A 288 8.92 -8.97 -3.80
CA VAL A 288 9.36 -8.13 -2.68
C VAL A 288 9.19 -8.93 -1.38
N GLY A 289 10.20 -8.88 -0.51
CA GLY A 289 10.25 -9.66 0.72
C GLY A 289 11.56 -9.41 1.45
N THR A 290 12.32 -10.46 1.73
CA THR A 290 13.69 -10.29 2.27
C THR A 290 14.64 -9.62 1.27
N VAL A 291 14.31 -9.74 -0.02
CA VAL A 291 14.96 -9.05 -1.13
C VAL A 291 14.05 -7.92 -1.61
N PHE A 292 14.65 -6.76 -1.91
CA PHE A 292 13.90 -5.58 -2.37
C PHE A 292 13.26 -5.84 -3.76
N HIS A 293 14.06 -6.26 -4.76
CA HIS A 293 13.57 -6.56 -6.10
C HIS A 293 13.95 -7.99 -6.52
N SER A 294 12.95 -8.84 -6.76
CA SER A 294 13.13 -10.21 -7.26
C SER A 294 12.09 -10.59 -8.32
N GLU A 295 12.17 -11.80 -8.85
CA GLU A 295 11.06 -12.43 -9.57
C GLU A 295 9.83 -12.58 -8.63
N PRO A 296 8.59 -12.53 -9.15
CA PRO A 296 8.22 -12.44 -10.55
C PRO A 296 8.25 -10.99 -11.04
N LEU A 297 8.65 -10.75 -12.28
CA LEU A 297 8.42 -9.46 -12.93
C LEU A 297 6.97 -9.33 -13.41
N ILE A 298 6.28 -8.25 -13.00
CA ILE A 298 4.87 -8.01 -13.26
C ILE A 298 4.71 -6.91 -14.31
N LEU A 299 4.37 -7.30 -15.54
CA LEU A 299 4.09 -6.35 -16.61
C LEU A 299 2.67 -5.75 -16.47
N HIS A 300 2.59 -4.42 -16.45
CA HIS A 300 1.33 -3.67 -16.34
C HIS A 300 0.61 -3.43 -17.68
N HIS A 301 1.29 -3.62 -18.80
CA HIS A 301 0.71 -3.52 -20.14
C HIS A 301 0.26 -4.90 -20.64
N ARG A 302 -0.61 -4.91 -21.65
CA ARG A 302 -1.05 -6.15 -22.30
C ARG A 302 0.16 -6.87 -22.91
N ASN A 303 0.35 -8.12 -22.51
CA ASN A 303 1.49 -8.92 -22.93
C ASN A 303 1.10 -10.41 -23.01
N ASP A 304 1.99 -11.22 -23.59
CA ASP A 304 1.84 -12.66 -23.72
C ASP A 304 2.84 -13.46 -22.88
N GLN A 305 3.50 -12.83 -21.90
CA GLN A 305 4.46 -13.51 -21.04
C GLN A 305 3.76 -14.65 -20.26
N SER A 306 4.47 -15.77 -20.15
CA SER A 306 4.02 -16.92 -19.39
C SER A 306 4.28 -16.72 -17.89
N GLY A 307 3.72 -17.59 -17.08
CA GLY A 307 3.85 -17.55 -15.63
C GLY A 307 2.50 -17.44 -14.94
N SER A 308 2.45 -18.06 -13.76
CA SER A 308 1.29 -18.11 -12.89
C SER A 308 1.68 -17.77 -11.47
N MET A 309 0.74 -17.14 -10.78
CA MET A 309 0.79 -16.82 -9.37
C MET A 309 0.71 -18.10 -8.55
N ILE A 310 1.50 -18.17 -7.48
CA ILE A 310 1.57 -19.31 -6.57
C ILE A 310 1.25 -18.81 -5.16
N GLU A 311 0.29 -19.43 -4.50
CA GLU A 311 -0.06 -19.13 -3.12
C GLU A 311 1.16 -18.92 -2.19
N GLY A 312 1.07 -17.94 -1.29
CA GLY A 312 2.13 -17.58 -0.34
C GLY A 312 3.18 -16.62 -0.91
N GLN A 313 3.21 -16.43 -2.24
CA GLN A 313 4.12 -15.50 -2.89
C GLN A 313 3.80 -14.04 -2.55
N THR A 314 4.84 -13.21 -2.58
CA THR A 314 4.75 -11.76 -2.39
C THR A 314 5.35 -11.01 -3.58
N PHE A 315 4.63 -9.99 -4.07
CA PHE A 315 5.05 -9.13 -5.19
C PHE A 315 4.30 -7.79 -5.21
N THR A 316 4.80 -6.83 -5.97
CA THR A 316 4.17 -5.51 -6.21
C THR A 316 3.36 -5.48 -7.50
N ILE A 317 2.29 -4.67 -7.50
CA ILE A 317 1.65 -4.17 -8.72
C ILE A 317 1.79 -2.65 -8.69
N GLU A 318 2.38 -2.07 -9.73
CA GLU A 318 2.84 -0.68 -9.77
C GLU A 318 2.62 0.02 -11.13
N PRO A 319 1.39 0.06 -11.67
CA PRO A 319 1.14 0.69 -12.96
C PRO A 319 1.49 2.17 -12.95
N ILE A 320 2.21 2.59 -13.98
CA ILE A 320 2.41 4.00 -14.33
C ILE A 320 1.55 4.31 -15.55
N LEU A 321 0.62 5.25 -15.40
CA LEU A 321 -0.18 5.77 -16.51
C LEU A 321 0.31 7.14 -16.95
N THR A 322 0.23 7.41 -18.24
CA THR A 322 0.57 8.71 -18.84
C THR A 322 -0.55 9.20 -19.75
N MET A 323 -0.76 10.51 -19.77
CA MET A 323 -1.72 11.14 -20.67
C MET A 323 -1.23 11.24 -22.12
N GLY A 324 0.06 11.04 -22.34
CA GLY A 324 0.72 11.23 -23.63
C GLY A 324 1.44 9.98 -24.11
N SER A 325 2.68 10.16 -24.53
CA SER A 325 3.57 9.09 -24.96
C SER A 325 4.06 8.25 -23.78
N ILE A 326 4.23 6.94 -24.02
CA ILE A 326 4.88 6.00 -23.08
C ILE A 326 6.41 6.06 -23.16
N GLU A 327 6.95 6.77 -24.14
CA GLU A 327 8.39 6.95 -24.30
C GLU A 327 8.99 7.69 -23.10
N CYS A 328 10.13 7.20 -22.63
CA CYS A 328 10.76 7.64 -21.39
C CYS A 328 12.13 8.27 -21.65
N LYS A 329 12.48 9.32 -20.89
CA LYS A 329 13.83 9.88 -20.84
C LYS A 329 14.33 9.90 -19.40
N THR A 330 15.44 9.21 -19.15
CA THR A 330 16.13 9.23 -17.85
C THR A 330 17.09 10.42 -17.80
N TRP A 331 17.11 11.14 -16.67
CA TRP A 331 18.03 12.25 -16.44
C TRP A 331 19.47 11.77 -16.23
N PRO A 332 20.48 12.66 -16.36
CA PRO A 332 21.88 12.34 -16.06
C PRO A 332 22.17 11.94 -14.61
N ASP A 333 21.18 12.05 -13.72
CA ASP A 333 21.28 11.49 -12.36
C ASP A 333 21.08 9.96 -12.31
N ASN A 334 20.79 9.34 -13.46
CA ASN A 334 20.56 7.90 -13.67
C ASN A 334 19.28 7.33 -13.05
N TRP A 335 18.46 8.16 -12.39
CA TRP A 335 17.27 7.70 -11.67
C TRP A 335 16.00 8.35 -12.22
N THR A 336 15.95 9.69 -12.20
CA THR A 336 14.73 10.44 -12.50
C THR A 336 14.30 10.16 -13.94
N THR A 337 13.16 9.50 -14.13
CA THR A 337 12.66 9.14 -15.47
C THR A 337 11.38 9.89 -15.79
N LEU A 338 11.41 10.64 -16.90
CA LEU A 338 10.31 11.48 -17.35
C LEU A 338 9.63 10.95 -18.61
N ALA A 339 8.36 11.33 -18.81
CA ALA A 339 7.71 11.25 -20.11
C ALA A 339 8.46 12.09 -21.16
N ALA A 340 8.82 11.49 -22.30
CA ALA A 340 9.61 12.15 -23.33
C ALA A 340 8.90 13.35 -23.97
N ASP A 341 7.57 13.36 -23.95
CA ASP A 341 6.74 14.44 -24.48
C ASP A 341 6.34 15.50 -23.43
N GLY A 342 6.76 15.31 -22.17
CA GLY A 342 6.43 16.19 -21.03
C GLY A 342 4.98 16.06 -20.54
N SER A 343 4.26 15.01 -20.97
CA SER A 343 2.90 14.76 -20.48
C SER A 343 2.92 14.27 -19.03
N PRO A 344 1.93 14.64 -18.21
CA PRO A 344 1.82 14.15 -16.84
C PRO A 344 1.66 12.63 -16.77
N ALA A 345 2.28 12.04 -15.75
CA ALA A 345 2.19 10.64 -15.39
C ALA A 345 1.73 10.49 -13.92
N ALA A 346 1.12 9.36 -13.61
CA ALA A 346 0.74 8.99 -12.26
C ALA A 346 1.04 7.50 -12.02
N GLN A 347 1.36 7.19 -10.76
CA GLN A 347 1.67 5.83 -10.30
C GLN A 347 0.94 5.53 -9.00
N ALA A 348 0.60 4.26 -8.78
CA ALA A 348 0.13 3.74 -7.51
C ALA A 348 0.70 2.33 -7.32
N ILE A 349 1.15 2.00 -6.11
CA ILE A 349 1.83 0.72 -5.81
C ILE A 349 1.22 0.05 -4.59
N SER A 350 1.01 -1.26 -4.68
CA SER A 350 0.71 -2.11 -3.53
C SER A 350 1.57 -3.37 -3.55
N SER A 351 2.23 -3.66 -2.43
CA SER A 351 2.73 -4.99 -2.10
C SER A 351 1.55 -5.92 -1.80
N LEU A 352 1.58 -7.16 -2.31
CA LEU A 352 0.52 -8.14 -2.16
C LEU A 352 1.06 -9.43 -1.57
N HIS A 353 0.31 -10.01 -0.64
CA HIS A 353 0.41 -11.40 -0.25
C HIS A 353 -0.94 -12.07 -0.50
N PHE A 354 -0.92 -13.28 -1.05
CA PHE A 354 -2.16 -14.02 -1.33
C PHE A 354 -2.08 -15.42 -0.75
N SER A 355 -3.07 -15.74 0.07
CA SER A 355 -3.29 -17.04 0.71
C SER A 355 -4.64 -17.60 0.26
N ASN A 356 -4.73 -18.88 -0.12
CA ASN A 356 -5.98 -19.59 -0.29
C ASN A 356 -6.55 -19.90 1.10
N SER A 357 -7.16 -18.91 1.74
CA SER A 357 -8.12 -19.27 2.77
C SER A 357 -9.37 -19.79 2.06
N ILE A 358 -9.51 -21.12 1.96
CA ILE A 358 -10.84 -21.71 1.90
C ILE A 358 -11.52 -21.31 3.21
N ARG A 359 -12.13 -20.14 3.24
CA ARG A 359 -13.21 -19.88 4.20
C ARG A 359 -14.31 -20.83 3.77
N SER A 360 -14.40 -21.96 4.47
CA SER A 360 -15.59 -22.78 4.50
C SER A 360 -16.78 -21.84 4.64
N PRO A 361 -17.81 -21.91 3.78
CA PRO A 361 -19.02 -21.15 4.03
C PRO A 361 -19.53 -21.52 5.43
N PRO A 362 -20.12 -20.58 6.19
CA PRO A 362 -20.74 -20.93 7.46
C PRO A 362 -21.78 -22.01 7.16
N SER A 363 -21.67 -23.14 7.87
CA SER A 363 -22.64 -24.23 7.81
C SER A 363 -24.03 -23.64 7.97
N SER A 364 -24.81 -23.66 6.89
CA SER A 364 -26.21 -23.28 6.95
C SER A 364 -26.91 -24.24 7.91
N SER A 365 -27.51 -23.65 8.94
CA SER A 365 -28.39 -24.34 9.86
C SER A 365 -29.50 -25.03 9.07
N ARG A 366 -29.53 -26.35 9.21
CA ARG A 366 -30.56 -27.29 8.81
C ARG A 366 -31.97 -26.73 9.00
N ALA A 367 -32.60 -26.29 7.92
CA ALA A 367 -34.05 -26.10 7.87
C ALA A 367 -34.69 -27.47 7.58
N GLN A 368 -35.48 -27.96 8.53
CA GLN A 368 -36.37 -29.10 8.33
C GLN A 368 -37.39 -28.77 7.23
N ARG A 369 -37.53 -29.65 6.24
CA ARG A 369 -38.80 -29.85 5.55
C ARG A 369 -38.89 -31.30 5.04
N LEU A 370 -39.96 -31.95 5.45
CA LEU A 370 -40.38 -33.28 5.01
C LEU A 370 -40.69 -33.27 3.51
N LEU A 371 -40.32 -34.34 2.80
CA LEU A 371 -41.23 -35.30 2.12
C LEU A 371 -40.46 -36.18 1.12
N GLY A 372 -40.63 -37.50 1.26
CA GLY A 372 -40.99 -38.38 0.14
C GLY A 372 -39.90 -39.02 -0.72
N PHE A 373 -39.86 -40.35 -0.62
CA PHE A 373 -39.53 -41.36 -1.65
C PHE A 373 -38.12 -41.98 -1.73
N ASN A 374 -38.17 -43.32 -1.65
CA ASN A 374 -37.13 -44.34 -1.76
C ASN A 374 -36.39 -44.31 -3.10
N LEU A 375 -35.11 -44.72 -3.10
CA LEU A 375 -34.67 -45.92 -3.83
C LEU A 375 -33.24 -46.34 -3.42
N SER A 376 -33.04 -47.64 -3.45
CA SER A 376 -31.88 -48.46 -3.07
C SER A 376 -30.63 -48.23 -3.91
N HIS A 377 -29.43 -48.42 -3.33
CA HIS A 377 -28.48 -49.50 -3.68
C HIS A 377 -27.10 -49.38 -2.97
N SER A 378 -26.74 -50.51 -2.37
CA SER A 378 -25.48 -51.13 -1.93
C SER A 378 -24.08 -50.51 -2.24
N PHE A 379 -23.25 -50.41 -1.18
CA PHE A 379 -21.86 -50.91 -0.91
C PHE A 379 -20.77 -50.98 -2.02
N PRO A 380 -19.44 -51.15 -1.71
CA PRO A 380 -18.72 -51.08 -0.43
C PRO A 380 -17.35 -50.33 -0.43
N THR A 381 -16.81 -50.26 0.78
CA THR A 381 -15.45 -49.96 1.29
C THR A 381 -14.24 -50.61 0.61
N LEU A 382 -13.08 -49.95 0.70
CA LEU A 382 -11.76 -50.61 0.78
C LEU A 382 -10.80 -49.90 1.77
N LYS A 383 -10.14 -50.72 2.60
CA LYS A 383 -9.03 -50.41 3.52
C LYS A 383 -7.72 -50.98 2.95
N SER A 384 -6.59 -50.33 3.25
CA SER A 384 -5.24 -50.93 3.41
C SER A 384 -4.42 -49.94 4.27
N SER A 385 -3.89 -50.22 5.47
CA SER A 385 -2.79 -51.12 5.94
C SER A 385 -1.42 -50.81 5.30
N SER A 386 -0.54 -50.07 6.00
CA SER A 386 0.64 -50.54 6.80
C SER A 386 1.95 -50.42 5.97
N THR A 387 3.16 -50.04 6.40
CA THR A 387 3.90 -50.09 7.69
C THR A 387 5.19 -49.22 7.62
N ASN A 388 5.71 -48.85 8.80
CA ASN A 388 6.96 -48.17 9.25
C ASN A 388 8.30 -48.34 8.49
N GLN A 389 9.18 -47.31 8.58
CA GLN A 389 10.46 -47.24 9.37
C GLN A 389 11.33 -46.05 8.90
N VAL A 390 11.48 -44.99 9.71
CA VAL A 390 12.65 -44.57 10.52
C VAL A 390 14.04 -44.82 9.92
N LEU A 391 14.81 -43.74 9.71
CA LEU A 391 16.27 -43.67 9.92
C LEU A 391 16.66 -42.23 10.32
N SER A 392 17.25 -42.10 11.51
CA SER A 392 17.88 -40.90 12.05
C SER A 392 19.39 -40.98 11.88
N ALA A 393 20.05 -39.85 11.57
CA ALA A 393 21.48 -39.68 11.82
C ALA A 393 21.74 -38.23 12.26
N SER A 394 22.29 -38.11 13.47
CA SER A 394 22.73 -36.91 14.16
C SER A 394 24.18 -36.56 13.82
N SER A 395 24.50 -35.27 13.73
CA SER A 395 25.84 -34.76 14.09
C SER A 395 25.73 -33.37 14.70
N ASN A 396 26.24 -33.26 15.92
CA ASN A 396 26.36 -32.04 16.72
C ASN A 396 27.54 -31.21 16.22
N PHE A 397 27.35 -29.89 16.08
CA PHE A 397 28.42 -28.91 16.21
C PHE A 397 27.95 -27.78 17.14
N THR A 398 28.62 -27.67 18.28
CA THR A 398 28.49 -26.62 19.28
C THR A 398 29.37 -25.44 18.94
N THR A 399 28.81 -24.23 18.95
CA THR A 399 29.57 -22.99 19.11
C THR A 399 28.84 -22.10 20.11
N SER A 400 29.52 -21.76 21.20
CA SER A 400 29.01 -20.99 22.33
C SER A 400 29.18 -19.49 22.08
N ALA A 401 28.13 -18.70 22.29
CA ALA A 401 28.24 -17.24 22.40
C ALA A 401 27.41 -16.77 23.61
N PHE A 402 28.07 -15.97 24.44
CA PHE A 402 27.66 -15.54 25.77
C PHE A 402 26.47 -14.56 25.72
N PHE A 403 25.37 -14.91 26.39
CA PHE A 403 24.34 -13.95 26.81
C PHE A 403 24.23 -13.92 28.34
N CYS A 404 24.25 -12.70 28.87
CA CYS A 404 24.14 -12.39 30.29
C CYS A 404 22.79 -12.89 30.82
N LYS A 405 22.83 -13.76 31.83
CA LYS A 405 21.66 -14.31 32.52
C LYS A 405 20.96 -13.21 33.32
N ASN A 406 19.74 -12.83 32.91
CA ASN A 406 18.66 -12.65 33.86
C ASN A 406 17.71 -13.84 33.71
N LYS A 407 17.76 -14.76 34.67
CA LYS A 407 16.89 -15.93 34.74
C LYS A 407 15.43 -15.47 34.80
N LYS A 408 14.64 -15.81 33.78
CA LYS A 408 13.21 -16.08 33.95
C LYS A 408 12.97 -17.46 33.36
N GLU A 409 12.45 -18.37 34.17
CA GLU A 409 12.23 -19.77 33.82
C GLU A 409 11.30 -19.91 32.61
N PRO A 410 11.47 -20.94 31.77
CA PRO A 410 10.53 -21.26 30.71
C PRO A 410 9.20 -21.66 31.36
N ALA A 411 8.13 -20.95 31.02
CA ALA A 411 6.80 -21.30 31.47
C ALA A 411 6.39 -22.63 30.83
N ASP A 412 6.07 -23.60 31.69
CA ASP A 412 5.47 -24.89 31.39
C ASP A 412 4.34 -24.74 30.36
N SER A 413 4.56 -25.32 29.18
CA SER A 413 3.55 -25.46 28.14
C SER A 413 2.69 -26.70 28.41
N ASP A 414 1.84 -26.66 29.44
CA ASP A 414 0.66 -27.55 29.52
C ASP A 414 -0.40 -27.13 30.56
N SER A 415 -0.45 -25.85 30.96
CA SER A 415 -1.57 -25.37 31.78
C SER A 415 -2.83 -25.19 30.90
N PRO A 416 -3.98 -25.80 31.20
CA PRO A 416 -5.20 -25.59 30.44
C PRO A 416 -5.58 -24.11 30.45
N ARG A 417 -5.88 -23.54 29.27
CA ARG A 417 -6.29 -22.14 29.15
C ARG A 417 -7.46 -21.85 30.10
N PRO A 418 -7.43 -20.76 30.88
CA PRO A 418 -8.52 -20.42 31.79
C PRO A 418 -9.87 -20.35 31.06
N THR A 419 -10.80 -21.22 31.45
CA THR A 419 -12.15 -21.31 30.84
C THR A 419 -13.19 -20.45 31.55
N LYS A 420 -12.83 -19.90 32.72
CA LYS A 420 -13.67 -18.99 33.52
C LYS A 420 -14.06 -17.77 32.69
N VAL A 421 -15.35 -17.49 32.64
CA VAL A 421 -15.88 -16.27 32.02
C VAL A 421 -15.75 -15.13 33.03
N GLN A 422 -15.14 -14.03 32.59
CA GLN A 422 -14.95 -12.83 33.38
C GLN A 422 -15.71 -11.68 32.73
N GLU A 423 -16.43 -10.91 33.54
CA GLU A 423 -17.20 -9.76 33.06
C GLU A 423 -16.42 -8.45 33.28
N LEU A 424 -16.41 -7.60 32.25
CA LEU A 424 -15.89 -6.24 32.30
C LEU A 424 -16.98 -5.31 31.75
N HIS A 425 -17.28 -4.25 32.48
CA HIS A 425 -18.28 -3.26 32.08
C HIS A 425 -17.63 -1.92 31.82
N VAL A 426 -18.02 -1.30 30.71
CA VAL A 426 -17.39 -0.08 30.20
C VAL A 426 -18.43 0.85 29.60
N TYR A 427 -18.31 2.13 29.91
CA TYR A 427 -19.02 3.19 29.19
C TYR A 427 -18.11 3.82 28.15
N GLU A 428 -18.60 3.96 26.93
CA GLU A 428 -18.01 4.83 25.93
C GLU A 428 -18.87 6.08 25.79
N ILE A 429 -18.23 7.24 25.94
CA ILE A 429 -18.88 8.53 25.92
C ILE A 429 -18.12 9.45 24.96
N ASN A 430 -18.86 10.09 24.08
CA ASN A 430 -18.33 11.09 23.17
C ASN A 430 -18.64 12.48 23.73
N GLU A 431 -17.60 13.15 24.20
CA GLU A 431 -17.68 14.49 24.77
C GLU A 431 -17.50 15.60 23.71
N ARG A 432 -17.46 15.22 22.42
CA ARG A 432 -17.34 16.12 21.26
C ARG A 432 -16.03 16.92 21.21
N ASP A 433 -15.02 16.47 21.94
CA ASP A 433 -13.71 17.09 22.04
C ASP A 433 -12.65 16.47 21.10
N ARG A 434 -13.02 15.40 20.38
CA ARG A 434 -12.11 14.60 19.54
C ARG A 434 -12.39 14.62 18.04
N GLY A 435 -13.31 15.47 17.59
CA GLY A 435 -13.76 15.45 16.18
C GLY A 435 -14.39 14.10 15.77
N SER A 436 -14.88 13.34 16.75
CA SER A 436 -15.43 11.98 16.62
C SER A 436 -16.96 11.99 16.81
N PRO A 437 -17.71 11.07 16.18
CA PRO A 437 -17.29 10.33 14.98
C PRO A 437 -17.16 11.29 13.79
N ALA A 438 -16.23 11.02 12.88
CA ALA A 438 -16.13 11.74 11.62
C ALA A 438 -16.84 10.95 10.51
N TYR A 439 -17.85 11.54 9.86
CA TYR A 439 -18.56 10.89 8.76
C TYR A 439 -17.87 11.18 7.44
N LEU A 440 -17.11 10.22 6.94
CA LEU A 440 -16.49 10.26 5.62
C LEU A 440 -17.51 9.75 4.60
N ARG A 441 -18.33 10.68 4.10
CA ARG A 441 -19.40 10.37 3.15
C ARG A 441 -18.81 10.11 1.76
N LEU A 442 -19.15 8.95 1.19
CA LEU A 442 -18.78 8.61 -0.18
C LEU A 442 -19.70 9.30 -1.20
N SER A 443 -20.88 9.74 -0.78
CA SER A 443 -21.81 10.52 -1.60
C SER A 443 -21.83 12.00 -1.19
N GLN A 444 -22.16 12.88 -2.13
CA GLN A 444 -22.42 14.31 -1.86
C GLN A 444 -23.76 14.56 -1.15
N LYS A 445 -24.48 13.50 -0.74
CA LYS A 445 -25.78 13.63 -0.07
C LYS A 445 -25.55 13.99 1.40
N GLN A 446 -26.48 14.76 1.96
CA GLN A 446 -26.45 15.13 3.38
C GLN A 446 -26.82 13.97 4.32
N VAL A 447 -27.30 12.86 3.77
CA VAL A 447 -27.72 11.66 4.52
C VAL A 447 -26.65 10.59 4.37
N ASN A 448 -26.39 9.83 5.43
CA ASN A 448 -25.43 8.74 5.39
C ASN A 448 -25.86 7.70 4.34
N THR A 449 -24.88 7.19 3.59
CA THR A 449 -25.07 6.25 2.50
C THR A 449 -24.28 4.96 2.71
N LEU A 450 -24.70 3.89 2.05
CA LEU A 450 -24.00 2.60 2.13
C LEU A 450 -22.54 2.77 1.69
N GLY A 451 -21.63 2.21 2.47
CA GLY A 451 -20.18 2.32 2.30
C GLY A 451 -19.55 3.53 3.00
N ASP A 452 -20.33 4.47 3.53
CA ASP A 452 -19.77 5.59 4.30
C ASP A 452 -18.92 5.07 5.46
N LEU A 453 -17.74 5.66 5.61
CA LEU A 453 -16.78 5.31 6.63
C LEU A 453 -16.95 6.26 7.81
N VAL A 454 -17.03 5.69 9.01
CA VAL A 454 -17.23 6.41 10.26
C VAL A 454 -16.08 6.08 11.20
N PRO A 455 -14.89 6.67 11.00
CA PRO A 455 -13.83 6.62 12.00
C PRO A 455 -14.24 7.36 13.27
N PHE A 456 -13.89 6.80 14.40
CA PHE A 456 -14.22 7.38 15.71
C PHE A 456 -13.10 7.13 16.72
N SER A 457 -13.02 8.05 17.68
CA SER A 457 -12.29 7.84 18.92
C SER A 457 -13.03 8.52 20.06
N ASN A 458 -13.41 7.73 21.06
CA ASN A 458 -14.27 8.18 22.16
C ASN A 458 -13.69 7.78 23.51
N LYS A 459 -14.20 8.45 24.55
CA LYS A 459 -13.71 8.32 25.91
C LYS A 459 -14.29 7.07 26.57
N ILE A 460 -13.44 6.21 27.15
CA ILE A 460 -13.81 5.05 27.96
C ILE A 460 -13.79 5.38 29.46
N TYR A 461 -14.85 4.98 30.14
CA TYR A 461 -15.00 5.01 31.59
C TYR A 461 -15.35 3.63 32.13
N SER A 462 -15.02 3.38 33.40
CA SER A 462 -15.39 2.15 34.11
C SER A 462 -16.90 2.00 34.20
N GLY A 463 -17.37 0.77 34.40
CA GLY A 463 -18.80 0.48 34.53
C GLY A 463 -19.47 1.20 35.70
N ASP A 464 -18.73 1.50 36.77
CA ASP A 464 -19.19 2.30 37.90
C ASP A 464 -19.10 3.83 37.66
N LEU A 465 -18.55 4.25 36.52
CA LEU A 465 -18.37 5.65 36.10
C LEU A 465 -17.40 6.48 36.96
N GLU A 466 -16.65 5.83 37.85
CA GLU A 466 -15.72 6.48 38.78
C GLU A 466 -14.30 6.63 38.24
N LYS A 467 -13.93 5.89 37.18
CA LYS A 467 -12.60 5.93 36.59
C LYS A 467 -12.59 6.17 35.10
N ARG A 468 -11.63 6.98 34.67
CA ARG A 468 -11.17 7.13 33.28
C ARG A 468 -10.24 5.97 32.93
N LEU A 469 -10.66 5.13 31.97
CA LEU A 469 -9.89 3.93 31.61
C LEU A 469 -9.02 4.13 30.35
N GLY A 470 -9.47 4.97 29.41
CA GLY A 470 -8.74 5.24 28.17
C GLY A 470 -9.65 5.63 27.01
N ILE A 471 -9.40 5.11 25.81
CA ILE A 471 -10.19 5.43 24.61
C ILE A 471 -10.59 4.20 23.80
N THR A 472 -11.71 4.31 23.10
CA THR A 472 -11.93 3.49 21.91
C THR A 472 -11.34 4.20 20.70
N ALA A 473 -10.86 3.43 19.73
CA ALA A 473 -10.51 3.95 18.42
C ALA A 473 -10.72 2.88 17.34
N GLY A 474 -11.32 3.27 16.23
CA GLY A 474 -11.46 2.41 15.07
C GLY A 474 -12.45 2.96 14.05
N LEU A 475 -13.10 2.06 13.33
CA LEU A 475 -13.89 2.37 12.15
C LEU A 475 -15.20 1.58 12.14
N CYS A 476 -16.28 2.26 11.79
CA CYS A 476 -17.55 1.67 11.41
C CYS A 476 -17.81 1.92 9.92
N VAL A 477 -18.31 0.93 9.19
CA VAL A 477 -18.75 1.07 7.79
C VAL A 477 -20.25 0.91 7.74
N LEU A 478 -20.97 1.89 7.20
CA LEU A 478 -22.43 1.80 7.05
C LEU A 478 -22.78 0.76 5.98
N ILE A 479 -23.37 -0.37 6.37
CA ILE A 479 -23.68 -1.46 5.44
C ILE A 479 -25.17 -1.59 5.14
N GLN A 480 -26.04 -1.02 5.98
CA GLN A 480 -27.48 -0.98 5.72
C GLN A 480 -28.16 0.15 6.49
N ASN A 481 -29.08 0.88 5.82
CA ASN A 481 -29.96 1.84 6.48
C ASN A 481 -31.27 1.13 6.88
N PHE A 482 -31.79 1.41 8.08
CA PHE A 482 -33.09 0.92 8.55
C PHE A 482 -34.02 2.09 8.94
N PRO A 483 -34.61 2.80 7.95
CA PRO A 483 -35.46 3.96 8.20
C PRO A 483 -36.65 3.67 9.12
N GLU A 484 -37.26 2.47 8.99
CA GLU A 484 -38.39 2.02 9.81
C GLU A 484 -38.06 1.97 11.31
N LYS A 485 -36.83 1.58 11.64
CA LYS A 485 -36.31 1.53 13.02
C LYS A 485 -35.61 2.83 13.43
N LYS A 486 -35.60 3.85 12.57
CA LYS A 486 -34.84 5.11 12.73
C LYS A 486 -33.38 4.85 13.11
N GLY A 487 -32.77 3.88 12.46
CA GLY A 487 -31.41 3.48 12.77
C GLY A 487 -30.70 2.82 11.60
N ASP A 488 -29.46 2.42 11.86
CA ASP A 488 -28.54 1.94 10.86
C ASP A 488 -27.84 0.68 11.36
N ARG A 489 -27.30 -0.08 10.40
CA ARG A 489 -26.42 -1.21 10.65
C ARG A 489 -25.04 -0.91 10.08
N TYR A 490 -24.05 -0.99 10.95
CA TYR A 490 -22.65 -0.84 10.65
C TYR A 490 -21.93 -2.18 10.77
N GLU A 491 -20.87 -2.38 9.98
CA GLU A 491 -19.80 -3.31 10.29
C GLU A 491 -18.72 -2.54 11.07
N ALA A 492 -18.44 -2.96 12.30
CA ALA A 492 -17.57 -2.25 13.21
C ALA A 492 -16.28 -3.03 13.49
N ILE A 493 -15.13 -2.34 13.41
CA ILE A 493 -13.80 -2.87 13.74
C ILE A 493 -13.07 -1.80 14.55
N TYR A 494 -12.80 -2.07 15.82
CA TYR A 494 -12.17 -1.09 16.71
C TYR A 494 -11.55 -1.75 17.94
N SER A 495 -10.74 -0.98 18.66
CA SER A 495 -10.04 -1.43 19.87
C SER A 495 -10.36 -0.54 21.05
N PHE A 496 -10.33 -1.13 22.24
CA PHE A 496 -10.44 -0.45 23.54
C PHE A 496 -9.05 -0.42 24.18
N TYR A 497 -8.53 0.77 24.47
CA TYR A 497 -7.22 0.96 25.08
C TYR A 497 -7.39 1.29 26.57
N PHE A 498 -6.73 0.53 27.44
CA PHE A 498 -6.87 0.58 28.89
C PHE A 498 -5.57 1.01 29.61
N GLY A 499 -4.75 1.83 28.94
CA GLY A 499 -3.45 2.26 29.48
C GLY A 499 -2.48 1.10 29.68
N ASP A 500 -1.84 1.04 30.85
CA ASP A 500 -0.87 -0.01 31.22
C ASP A 500 -1.45 -1.44 31.16
N TYR A 501 -2.77 -1.61 31.19
CA TYR A 501 -3.39 -2.92 31.08
C TYR A 501 -3.36 -3.48 29.64
N GLY A 502 -3.11 -2.66 28.63
CA GLY A 502 -3.11 -3.05 27.22
C GLY A 502 -4.43 -2.73 26.52
N HIS A 503 -4.79 -3.51 25.50
CA HIS A 503 -5.99 -3.28 24.70
C HIS A 503 -6.78 -4.56 24.40
N ILE A 504 -8.06 -4.39 24.04
CA ILE A 504 -8.94 -5.44 23.51
C ILE A 504 -9.45 -5.00 22.15
N SER A 505 -9.30 -5.85 21.14
CA SER A 505 -9.80 -5.63 19.78
C SER A 505 -11.13 -6.36 19.58
N VAL A 506 -12.08 -5.71 18.92
CA VAL A 506 -13.41 -6.27 18.65
C VAL A 506 -13.83 -6.06 17.20
N GLN A 507 -14.67 -6.98 16.70
CA GLN A 507 -15.26 -6.88 15.38
C GLN A 507 -16.69 -7.41 15.36
N GLY A 508 -17.57 -6.78 14.58
CA GLY A 508 -18.86 -7.36 14.20
C GLY A 508 -19.91 -6.31 13.85
N ALA A 509 -21.17 -6.76 13.81
CA ALA A 509 -22.29 -5.89 13.48
C ALA A 509 -22.65 -4.95 14.66
N TYR A 510 -22.79 -3.67 14.34
CA TYR A 510 -23.30 -2.66 15.26
C TYR A 510 -24.63 -2.12 14.72
N LEU A 511 -25.69 -2.32 15.50
CA LEU A 511 -27.05 -1.89 15.19
C LEU A 511 -27.38 -0.72 16.11
N THR A 512 -27.80 0.42 15.57
CA THR A 512 -28.07 1.60 16.39
C THR A 512 -29.43 1.54 17.11
N TYR A 513 -30.23 0.51 16.82
CA TYR A 513 -31.63 0.38 17.25
C TYR A 513 -31.89 -0.82 18.19
N GLU A 514 -30.91 -1.71 18.37
CA GLU A 514 -31.01 -2.85 19.30
C GLU A 514 -29.63 -3.28 19.78
N ASP A 515 -29.58 -4.02 20.89
CA ASP A 515 -28.33 -4.55 21.44
C ASP A 515 -27.66 -5.51 20.43
N THR A 516 -26.33 -5.44 20.31
CA THR A 516 -25.55 -6.36 19.47
C THR A 516 -24.45 -7.06 20.24
N TYR A 517 -23.89 -8.10 19.61
CA TYR A 517 -22.70 -8.79 20.10
C TYR A 517 -21.59 -8.69 19.07
N LEU A 518 -20.43 -8.23 19.51
CA LEU A 518 -19.19 -8.18 18.74
C LEU A 518 -18.26 -9.29 19.24
N ALA A 519 -17.50 -9.88 18.33
CA ALA A 519 -16.48 -10.86 18.67
C ALA A 519 -15.24 -10.14 19.22
N VAL A 520 -14.65 -10.68 20.28
CA VAL A 520 -13.30 -10.29 20.71
C VAL A 520 -12.30 -10.99 19.80
N THR A 521 -11.50 -10.21 19.06
CA THR A 521 -10.59 -10.72 18.02
C THR A 521 -9.13 -10.77 18.47
N GLY A 522 -8.79 -10.11 19.58
CA GLY A 522 -7.46 -10.15 20.17
C GLY A 522 -7.29 -9.19 21.32
N GLY A 523 -6.11 -9.21 21.94
CA GLY A 523 -5.75 -8.28 23.01
C GLY A 523 -4.26 -8.32 23.33
N SER A 524 -3.81 -7.37 24.14
CA SER A 524 -2.42 -7.24 24.59
C SER A 524 -2.34 -6.96 26.10
N GLY A 525 -1.14 -6.97 26.67
CA GLY A 525 -0.95 -6.73 28.09
C GLY A 525 -1.64 -7.81 28.93
N ILE A 526 -2.49 -7.42 29.87
CA ILE A 526 -3.24 -8.40 30.67
C ILE A 526 -4.31 -9.14 29.86
N PHE A 527 -4.61 -8.64 28.65
CA PHE A 527 -5.59 -9.22 27.72
C PHE A 527 -4.94 -10.09 26.64
N GLU A 528 -3.63 -10.36 26.72
CA GLU A 528 -2.96 -11.24 25.76
C GLU A 528 -3.60 -12.65 25.76
N GLY A 529 -3.97 -13.13 24.56
CA GLY A 529 -4.66 -14.42 24.39
C GLY A 529 -6.16 -14.41 24.72
N VAL A 530 -6.76 -13.24 24.99
CA VAL A 530 -8.20 -13.12 25.28
C VAL A 530 -9.07 -13.54 24.10
N TYR A 531 -10.18 -14.20 24.41
CA TYR A 531 -11.25 -14.48 23.46
C TYR A 531 -12.62 -14.38 24.14
N GLY A 532 -13.67 -14.18 23.36
CA GLY A 532 -15.01 -14.01 23.89
C GLY A 532 -15.89 -13.12 23.01
N GLN A 533 -16.86 -12.49 23.64
CA GLN A 533 -17.78 -11.57 22.98
C GLN A 533 -18.05 -10.36 23.86
N VAL A 534 -18.40 -9.24 23.24
CA VAL A 534 -18.85 -8.04 23.94
C VAL A 534 -20.25 -7.70 23.50
N LYS A 535 -21.15 -7.53 24.48
CA LYS A 535 -22.48 -6.98 24.25
C LYS A 535 -22.38 -5.47 24.17
N LEU A 536 -22.82 -4.89 23.07
CA LEU A 536 -22.91 -3.45 22.84
C LEU A 536 -24.36 -3.00 22.99
N LYS A 537 -24.59 -2.00 23.85
CA LYS A 537 -25.87 -1.31 24.00
C LYS A 537 -25.75 0.17 23.63
N GLN A 538 -26.49 0.59 22.61
CA GLN A 538 -26.62 2.00 22.24
C GLN A 538 -27.57 2.70 23.22
N ILE A 539 -27.06 3.69 23.96
CA ILE A 539 -27.88 4.47 24.92
C ILE A 539 -28.37 5.77 24.28
N VAL A 540 -27.44 6.60 23.80
CA VAL A 540 -27.75 7.87 23.11
C VAL A 540 -26.93 7.92 21.84
N PHE A 541 -27.55 7.76 20.68
CA PHE A 541 -26.81 7.77 19.41
C PHE A 541 -26.36 9.19 19.02
N PRO A 542 -25.12 9.41 18.54
CA PRO A 542 -23.96 8.50 18.54
C PRO A 542 -23.05 8.69 19.78
N PHE A 543 -23.55 9.30 20.85
CA PHE A 543 -22.74 9.87 21.93
C PHE A 543 -22.46 8.97 23.14
N LYS A 544 -23.28 7.94 23.40
CA LYS A 544 -23.22 7.17 24.65
C LYS A 544 -23.54 5.71 24.40
N LEU A 545 -22.57 4.84 24.68
CA LEU A 545 -22.62 3.40 24.50
C LEU A 545 -22.23 2.71 25.81
N PHE A 546 -22.76 1.51 26.03
CA PHE A 546 -22.38 0.67 27.15
C PHE A 546 -22.02 -0.73 26.67
N TYR A 547 -20.92 -1.25 27.22
CA TYR A 547 -20.31 -2.51 26.84
C TYR A 547 -20.27 -3.46 28.03
N THR A 548 -20.71 -4.69 27.80
CA THR A 548 -20.46 -5.82 28.70
C THR A 548 -19.62 -6.85 27.99
N PHE A 549 -18.37 -6.97 28.38
CA PHE A 549 -17.43 -7.95 27.87
C PHE A 549 -17.60 -9.27 28.62
N TYR A 550 -17.57 -10.38 27.89
CA TYR A 550 -17.55 -11.74 28.41
C TYR A 550 -16.23 -12.40 27.98
N LEU A 551 -15.20 -12.22 28.80
CA LEU A 551 -13.81 -12.55 28.47
C LEU A 551 -13.41 -13.92 29.01
N LYS A 552 -12.60 -14.65 28.24
CA LYS A 552 -12.00 -15.95 28.59
C LYS A 552 -10.54 -15.99 28.13
N GLY A 553 -9.78 -16.97 28.61
CA GLY A 553 -8.39 -17.18 28.21
C GLY A 553 -7.37 -16.28 28.91
N ILE A 554 -7.80 -15.44 29.84
CA ILE A 554 -6.96 -14.49 30.58
C ILE A 554 -6.97 -14.77 32.08
N LYS A 555 -5.96 -14.24 32.78
CA LYS A 555 -5.90 -14.23 34.25
C LYS A 555 -7.03 -13.38 34.84
N ASP A 556 -7.24 -13.47 36.15
CA ASP A 556 -8.27 -12.69 36.83
C ASP A 556 -8.08 -11.18 36.61
N LEU A 557 -9.15 -10.50 36.20
CA LEU A 557 -9.14 -9.06 35.95
C LEU A 557 -8.81 -8.28 37.24
N PRO A 558 -7.99 -7.22 37.15
CA PRO A 558 -7.73 -6.33 38.27
C PRO A 558 -9.03 -5.77 38.86
N VAL A 559 -9.07 -5.61 40.19
CA VAL A 559 -10.25 -5.09 40.89
C VAL A 559 -10.66 -3.70 40.40
N GLU A 560 -9.69 -2.93 39.91
CA GLU A 560 -9.90 -1.59 39.36
C GLU A 560 -10.74 -1.59 38.06
N LEU A 561 -10.81 -2.72 37.36
CA LEU A 561 -11.60 -2.88 36.13
C LEU A 561 -12.96 -3.58 36.38
N THR A 562 -13.19 -4.12 37.58
CA THR A 562 -14.36 -4.97 37.90
C THR A 562 -15.33 -4.31 38.88
N GLY A 563 -15.36 -2.97 38.92
CA GLY A 563 -16.33 -2.20 39.69
C GLY A 563 -17.79 -2.54 39.36
N LYS A 564 -18.69 -2.37 40.34
CA LYS A 564 -20.11 -2.68 40.17
C LYS A 564 -20.75 -1.69 39.19
N PRO A 565 -21.30 -2.14 38.05
CA PRO A 565 -21.75 -1.22 37.02
C PRO A 565 -23.00 -0.43 37.44
N VAL A 566 -23.04 0.84 37.06
CA VAL A 566 -24.25 1.67 37.09
C VAL A 566 -25.14 1.27 35.90
N ALA A 567 -26.45 1.28 36.09
CA ALA A 567 -27.40 0.88 35.05
C ALA A 567 -27.35 1.83 33.84
N PRO A 568 -27.32 1.32 32.59
CA PRO A 568 -27.18 2.14 31.39
C PRO A 568 -28.46 2.90 31.04
N THR A 569 -28.51 4.16 31.48
CA THR A 569 -29.59 5.13 31.18
C THR A 569 -29.04 6.35 30.41
N PRO A 570 -29.89 7.13 29.72
CA PRO A 570 -29.44 8.35 29.04
C PRO A 570 -28.80 9.40 29.98
N SER A 571 -29.21 9.43 31.25
CA SER A 571 -28.82 10.43 32.24
C SER A 571 -27.54 10.11 33.02
N VAL A 572 -26.94 8.91 32.84
CA VAL A 572 -25.71 8.57 33.58
C VAL A 572 -24.56 9.44 33.10
N GLU A 573 -23.72 9.90 34.01
CA GLU A 573 -22.55 10.71 33.71
C GLU A 573 -21.35 10.23 34.53
N PRO A 574 -20.12 10.27 33.98
CA PRO A 574 -18.91 10.03 34.75
C PRO A 574 -18.77 10.99 35.92
N SER A 575 -18.11 10.52 37.00
CA SER A 575 -17.81 11.37 38.14
C SER A 575 -16.94 12.56 37.73
N ALA A 576 -17.05 13.68 38.46
CA ALA A 576 -16.29 14.88 38.14
C ALA A 576 -14.77 14.62 38.16
N ALA A 577 -14.31 13.79 39.11
CA ALA A 577 -12.91 13.37 39.22
C ALA A 577 -12.46 12.56 38.00
N ALA A 578 -13.28 11.62 37.50
CA ALA A 578 -12.98 10.85 36.30
C ALA A 578 -12.92 11.74 35.05
N LYS A 579 -13.85 12.70 34.92
CA LYS A 579 -13.85 13.67 33.80
C LYS A 579 -12.64 14.60 33.84
N ALA A 580 -12.26 15.06 35.03
CA ALA A 580 -11.11 15.92 35.26
C ALA A 580 -9.78 15.15 35.22
N THR A 581 -9.80 13.83 35.05
CA THR A 581 -8.62 12.96 35.01
C THR A 581 -7.76 13.08 36.27
N GLU A 582 -8.41 13.18 37.44
CA GLU A 582 -7.69 13.21 38.71
C GLU A 582 -6.89 11.91 38.91
N PRO A 583 -5.66 11.95 39.48
CA PRO A 583 -4.79 10.78 39.56
C PRO A 583 -5.41 9.53 40.21
N SER A 584 -6.34 9.70 41.16
CA SER A 584 -7.07 8.61 41.82
C SER A 584 -8.24 8.04 41.01
N ALA A 585 -8.69 8.78 40.00
CA ALA A 585 -9.84 8.49 39.14
C ALA A 585 -9.42 8.12 37.71
N THR A 586 -8.17 7.70 37.50
CA THR A 586 -7.65 7.24 36.21
C THR A 586 -6.85 5.96 36.35
N VAL A 587 -6.84 5.13 35.32
CA VAL A 587 -5.85 4.03 35.20
C VAL A 587 -4.47 4.61 34.85
N LYS A 588 -3.40 3.95 35.30
CA LYS A 588 -2.03 4.37 34.99
C LYS A 588 -1.76 4.36 33.48
N ASN A 589 -1.10 5.43 33.02
CA ASN A 589 -0.77 5.67 31.61
C ASN A 589 -1.95 5.44 30.65
N PHE A 590 -3.18 5.76 31.07
CA PHE A 590 -4.34 5.65 30.20
C PHE A 590 -4.13 6.48 28.93
N THR A 591 -4.53 5.92 27.80
CA THR A 591 -4.52 6.67 26.53
C THR A 591 -5.58 7.76 26.64
N ASN A 592 -5.14 9.03 26.67
CA ASN A 592 -6.08 10.13 26.86
C ASN A 592 -6.98 10.30 25.64
#